data_AF-A0A4Q3TEX7-F1
#
_entry.id   AF-A0A4Q3TEX7-F1
#
_cell.length_a   1.000
_cell.length_b   1.000
_cell.length_c   1.000
_cell.angle_alpha   90.00
_cell.angle_beta   90.00
_cell.angle_gamma   90.00
#
_symmetry.space_group_name_H-M   'P 1'
#
loop_
_entity.id
_entity.type
_entity.pdbx_description
1 polymer ?
#
loop_
_entity_poly.entity_id
_entity_poly.type
_entity_poly.pdbx_seq_one_letter_code
_entity_poly.pdbx_strand_id
1 'polypeptide(L)'
;MAKEELIEMHGLVNEVLPDSRFRVTLDNGHKLVAYTSGKMRKNHIRILAGDQVSLELSPYDLSKGRITFRHIAGRGPGPSRQAH
;
A
#
# COMPACT_ATOMS: atom_id res chain seq x y z
N MET A 1 -17.74 3.97 18.71
CA MET A 1 -17.67 2.68 17.98
C MET A 1 -16.24 2.20 18.08
N ALA A 2 -16.01 0.97 18.54
CA ALA A 2 -14.68 0.45 18.81
C ALA A 2 -13.81 0.62 17.56
N LYS A 3 -12.69 1.35 17.69
CA LYS A 3 -11.60 1.28 16.73
C LYS A 3 -11.06 -0.13 16.87
N GLU A 4 -11.55 -1.03 16.03
CA GLU A 4 -10.88 -2.28 15.86
C GLU A 4 -9.45 -1.97 15.41
N GLU A 5 -8.48 -2.52 16.13
CA GLU A 5 -7.08 -2.42 15.78
C GLU A 5 -6.88 -3.09 14.42
N LEU A 6 -6.76 -2.27 13.39
CA LEU A 6 -6.40 -2.73 12.05
C LEU A 6 -5.00 -3.33 12.14
N ILE A 7 -4.82 -4.49 11.53
CA ILE A 7 -3.52 -5.15 11.53
C ILE A 7 -2.70 -4.53 10.41
N GLU A 8 -1.64 -3.80 10.76
CA GLU A 8 -0.69 -3.27 9.78
C GLU A 8 0.29 -4.37 9.34
N MET A 9 0.46 -4.50 8.02
CA MET A 9 1.37 -5.45 7.40
C MET A 9 2.07 -4.84 6.19
N HIS A 10 3.17 -5.46 5.81
CA HIS A 10 3.97 -5.12 4.63
C HIS A 10 3.82 -6.19 3.55
N GLY A 11 3.98 -5.75 2.30
CA GLY A 11 3.98 -6.67 1.18
C GLY A 11 4.38 -6.01 -0.14
N LEU A 12 4.52 -6.86 -1.16
CA LEU A 12 4.88 -6.47 -2.52
C LEU A 12 3.67 -6.61 -3.45
N VAL A 13 3.45 -5.58 -4.27
CA VAL A 13 2.42 -5.59 -5.31
C VAL A 13 2.91 -6.45 -6.47
N ASN A 14 2.27 -7.59 -6.72
CA ASN A 14 2.63 -8.45 -7.84
C ASN A 14 1.97 -7.97 -9.14
N GLU A 15 0.68 -7.63 -9.08
CA GLU A 15 -0.14 -7.36 -10.25
C GLU A 15 -1.15 -6.24 -9.97
N VAL A 16 -1.43 -5.44 -10.99
CA VAL A 16 -2.51 -4.46 -10.99
C VAL A 16 -3.72 -5.09 -11.68
N LEU A 17 -4.83 -5.19 -10.97
CA LEU A 17 -6.08 -5.78 -11.44
C LEU A 17 -7.02 -4.69 -11.98
N PRO A 18 -8.07 -5.06 -12.75
CA PRO A 18 -9.17 -4.17 -13.06
C PRO A 18 -9.78 -3.52 -11.81
N ASP A 19 -10.43 -2.37 -11.98
CA ASP A 19 -11.09 -1.60 -10.91
C ASP A 19 -10.14 -1.01 -9.84
N SER A 20 -8.87 -0.77 -10.19
CA SER A 20 -7.87 -0.21 -9.26
C SER A 20 -7.65 -1.09 -8.01
N ARG A 21 -7.72 -2.40 -8.20
CA ARG A 21 -7.35 -3.41 -7.20
C ARG A 21 -5.94 -3.91 -7.46
N PHE A 22 -5.29 -4.42 -6.42
CA PHE A 22 -3.91 -4.86 -6.48
C PHE A 22 -3.78 -6.25 -5.87
N ARG A 23 -3.09 -7.15 -6.55
CA ARG A 23 -2.71 -8.43 -5.98
C ARG A 23 -1.40 -8.25 -5.22
N VAL A 24 -1.45 -8.45 -3.91
CA VAL A 24 -0.31 -8.23 -3.01
C VAL A 24 0.10 -9.56 -2.39
N THR A 25 1.40 -9.82 -2.36
CA THR A 25 1.98 -10.86 -1.51
C THR A 25 2.52 -10.18 -0.26
N LEU A 26 1.96 -10.55 0.89
CA LEU A 26 2.47 -10.16 2.20
C LEU A 26 3.84 -10.80 2.47
N ASP A 27 4.61 -10.21 3.36
CA ASP A 27 5.94 -10.72 3.74
C ASP A 27 5.90 -12.12 4.36
N ASN A 28 4.77 -12.50 4.95
CA ASN A 28 4.52 -13.85 5.47
C ASN A 28 4.13 -14.87 4.37
N GLY A 29 4.14 -14.47 3.10
CA GLY A 29 3.84 -15.31 1.94
C GLY A 29 2.37 -15.37 1.54
N HIS A 30 1.45 -14.81 2.32
CA HIS A 30 0.02 -14.82 2.00
C HIS A 30 -0.31 -13.85 0.86
N LYS A 31 -1.19 -14.30 -0.06
CA LYS A 31 -1.64 -13.49 -1.19
C LYS A 31 -3.05 -12.96 -0.91
N LEU A 32 -3.26 -11.67 -1.16
CA LEU A 32 -4.54 -11.02 -0.96
C LEU A 32 -4.83 -9.95 -2.01
N VAL A 33 -6.07 -9.48 -2.04
CA VAL A 33 -6.48 -8.37 -2.91
C VAL A 33 -6.59 -7.10 -2.07
N ALA A 34 -5.85 -6.07 -2.45
CA ALA A 34 -5.85 -4.80 -1.75
C ALA A 34 -6.38 -3.64 -2.62
N TYR A 35 -6.91 -2.62 -1.96
CA TYR A 35 -7.36 -1.37 -2.60
C TYR A 35 -6.65 -0.17 -1.98
N THR A 36 -6.50 0.90 -2.75
CA THR A 36 -5.92 2.15 -2.24
C THR A 36 -6.82 2.82 -1.22
N SER A 37 -6.24 3.31 -0.12
CA SER A 37 -6.93 4.19 0.80
C SER A 37 -7.39 5.49 0.13
N GLY A 38 -8.47 6.07 0.66
CA GLY A 38 -8.99 7.35 0.16
C GLY A 38 -7.96 8.48 0.23
N LYS A 39 -7.07 8.47 1.23
CA LYS A 39 -5.96 9.43 1.35
C LYS A 39 -4.99 9.31 0.17
N MET A 40 -4.57 8.09 -0.17
CA MET A 40 -3.70 7.87 -1.32
C MET A 40 -4.35 8.31 -2.64
N ARG A 41 -5.66 8.06 -2.81
CA ARG A 41 -6.42 8.53 -3.98
C ARG A 41 -6.43 10.06 -4.08
N LYS A 42 -6.72 10.77 -2.98
CA LYS A 42 -6.67 12.24 -2.92
C LYS A 42 -5.28 12.79 -3.26
N ASN A 43 -4.23 12.11 -2.81
CA ASN A 43 -2.84 12.47 -3.07
C ASN A 43 -2.31 11.97 -4.43
N HIS A 44 -3.17 11.42 -5.29
CA HIS A 44 -2.81 10.92 -6.63
C HIS A 44 -1.64 9.92 -6.62
N ILE A 45 -1.53 9.11 -5.56
CA ILE A 45 -0.46 8.12 -5.45
C ILE A 45 -0.76 6.96 -6.40
N ARG A 46 0.05 6.85 -7.45
CA ARG A 46 0.00 5.72 -8.39
C ARG A 46 0.76 4.53 -7.80
N ILE A 47 0.18 3.34 -7.87
CA ILE A 47 0.80 2.07 -7.47
C ILE A 47 0.98 1.22 -8.73
N LEU A 48 2.13 0.56 -8.84
CA LEU A 48 2.54 -0.30 -9.95
C LEU A 48 2.92 -1.68 -9.41
N ALA A 49 3.00 -2.65 -10.32
CA ALA A 49 3.61 -3.94 -10.01
C ALA A 49 5.10 -3.77 -9.66
N GLY A 50 5.55 -4.50 -8.64
CA GLY A 50 6.89 -4.41 -8.05
C GLY A 50 7.02 -3.41 -6.89
N ASP A 51 5.98 -2.62 -6.60
CA ASP A 51 6.02 -1.67 -5.49
C ASP A 51 5.94 -2.36 -4.13
N GLN A 52 6.74 -1.86 -3.20
CA GLN A 52 6.64 -2.18 -1.77
C GLN A 52 5.57 -1.30 -1.15
N VAL A 53 4.66 -1.89 -0.38
CA VAL A 53 3.50 -1.19 0.20
C VAL A 53 3.26 -1.58 1.64
N SER A 54 2.71 -0.65 2.41
CA SER A 54 2.11 -0.93 3.72
C SER A 54 0.61 -0.97 3.59
N LEU A 55 0.00 -1.96 4.21
CA LEU A 55 -1.43 -2.21 4.15
C LEU A 55 -1.98 -2.52 5.54
N GLU A 56 -3.24 -2.15 5.71
CA GLU A 56 -4.04 -2.46 6.89
C GLU A 56 -5.06 -3.54 6.53
N LEU A 57 -5.17 -4.56 7.37
CA LEU A 57 -6.19 -5.61 7.25
C LEU A 57 -7.29 -5.37 8.28
N SER A 58 -8.53 -5.58 7.86
CA SER A 58 -9.63 -5.68 8.80
C SER A 58 -9.57 -7.03 9.51
N PRO A 59 -9.76 -7.09 10.84
CA PRO A 59 -9.73 -8.35 11.58
C PRO A 59 -10.85 -9.32 11.17
N TYR A 60 -11.88 -8.83 10.50
CA TYR A 60 -12.99 -9.65 9.98
C TYR A 60 -12.71 -10.32 8.63
N ASP A 61 -11.76 -9.80 7.83
CA ASP A 61 -11.46 -10.36 6.50
C ASP A 61 -9.98 -10.15 6.16
N LEU A 62 -9.18 -11.18 6.44
CA LEU A 62 -7.75 -11.22 6.12
C LEU A 62 -7.47 -11.43 4.61
N SER A 63 -8.51 -11.69 3.79
CA SER A 63 -8.36 -11.84 2.33
C SER A 63 -8.36 -10.50 1.59
N LYS A 64 -8.71 -9.42 2.29
CA LYS A 64 -8.75 -8.06 1.75
C LYS A 64 -7.94 -7.10 2.59
N GLY A 65 -7.23 -6.19 1.92
CA GLY A 65 -6.42 -5.17 2.58
C GLY A 65 -6.62 -3.77 2.02
N ARG A 66 -6.28 -2.78 2.82
CA ARG A 66 -6.27 -1.37 2.42
C ARG A 66 -4.83 -0.87 2.38
N ILE A 67 -4.36 -0.46 1.20
CA ILE A 67 -3.03 0.13 1.05
C ILE A 67 -3.05 1.54 1.61
N THR A 68 -2.19 1.80 2.59
CA THR A 68 -2.06 3.10 3.26
C THR A 68 -0.82 3.86 2.81
N PHE A 69 0.22 3.15 2.37
CA PHE A 69 1.49 3.76 1.96
C PHE A 69 2.19 2.97 0.84
N ARG A 70 2.89 3.69 -0.04
CA ARG A 70 3.77 3.15 -1.10
C ARG A 70 5.21 3.56 -0.79
N HIS A 71 6.09 2.58 -0.65
CA HIS A 71 7.53 2.79 -0.44
C HIS A 71 8.22 2.97 -1.80
N ILE A 72 8.84 4.13 -2.02
CA ILE A 72 9.54 4.45 -3.28
C ILE A 72 11.02 4.12 -3.07
N ALA A 73 11.50 3.02 -3.66
CA ALA A 73 12.90 2.59 -3.52
C ALA A 73 13.93 3.54 -4.16
N GLY A 74 13.49 4.55 -4.91
CA GLY A 74 14.36 5.48 -5.65
C GLY A 74 14.38 6.93 -5.15
N ARG A 75 13.67 7.28 -4.05
CA ARG A 75 13.77 8.63 -3.50
C ARG A 75 14.98 8.70 -2.57
N GLY A 76 16.17 8.79 -3.17
CA GLY A 76 17.30 9.44 -2.49
C GLY A 76 16.87 10.82 -1.97
N PRO A 77 17.57 11.38 -0.97
CA PRO A 77 17.22 12.69 -0.41
C PRO A 77 17.01 13.66 -1.58
N GLY A 78 15.82 14.25 -1.66
CA GLY A 78 15.47 15.14 -2.77
C GLY A 78 16.53 16.24 -2.91
N PRO A 79 16.69 16.84 -4.10
CA PRO A 79 17.72 17.85 -4.32
C PRO A 79 17.58 18.90 -3.23
N SER A 80 18.59 18.99 -2.37
CA SER A 80 18.71 20.06 -1.40
C SER A 80 18.61 21.34 -2.21
N ARG A 81 17.50 22.06 -2.07
CA ARG A 81 17.39 23.44 -2.54
C ARG A 81 18.41 24.22 -1.74
N GLN A 82 19.65 24.28 -2.24
CA GLN A 82 20.58 25.33 -1.88
C GLN A 82 19.95 26.61 -2.40
N ALA A 83 19.31 27.33 -1.49
CA ALA A 83 18.97 28.72 -1.71
C ALA A 83 20.29 29.50 -1.73
N HIS A 84 20.50 30.22 -2.84
CA HIS A 84 21.49 31.29 -2.96
C HIS A 84 21.03 32.52 -2.16
#